data_AF-A0A7S4SBG5-F1
#
_entry.id   AF-A0A7S4SBG5-F1
#
_cell.length_a   1.000
_cell.length_b   1.000
_cell.length_c   1.000
_cell.angle_alpha   90.00
_cell.angle_beta   90.00
_cell.angle_gamma   90.00
#
_symmetry.space_group_name_H-M   'P 1'
#
loop_
_entity.id
_entity.type
_entity.pdbx_description
1 polymer ?
#
loop_
_entity_poly.entity_id
_entity_poly.type
_entity_poly.pdbx_seq_one_letter_code
_entity_poly.pdbx_strand_id
1 'polypeptide(L)'
;FGSEEVWLITVPSSSPPTAALPLYATVQIQFDQNPEDIGMKLKNRLDGTVLFDRPTSSYGKSLAGQTTHEVIPIYSTNTGDQTYRFTIEDNNKDGLCCSNGYGSYELYIGDDMEGQPLLSGSIFNSKETWLIEVPFSSPPTATLQSQDGDIYATVQIQFDQNPETIGIRLENNLDGTALFDRPTSSYGKSLAGQTRNTRVLQGKQLMK
;
A
#
# COMPACT_ATOMS: atom_id res chain seq x y z
N PHE A 1 -9.16 -13.34 -0.10
CA PHE A 1 -8.77 -13.92 -1.39
C PHE A 1 -7.39 -13.39 -1.70
N GLY A 2 -6.34 -14.19 -1.48
CA GLY A 2 -4.95 -13.72 -1.61
C GLY A 2 -4.57 -13.60 -3.08
N SER A 3 -4.03 -12.45 -3.46
CA SER A 3 -3.40 -12.27 -4.77
C SER A 3 -2.11 -13.09 -4.82
N GLU A 4 -2.04 -14.05 -5.73
CA GLU A 4 -0.77 -14.72 -6.07
C GLU A 4 0.00 -13.81 -7.02
N GLU A 5 1.21 -13.41 -6.61
CA GLU A 5 2.10 -12.61 -7.43
C GLU A 5 3.33 -13.44 -7.83
N VAL A 6 3.55 -13.55 -9.13
CA VAL A 6 4.63 -14.35 -9.71
C VAL A 6 5.73 -13.41 -10.22
N TRP A 7 6.93 -13.53 -9.67
CA TRP A 7 8.10 -12.75 -10.08
C TRP A 7 9.10 -13.62 -10.84
N LEU A 8 9.33 -13.30 -12.13
CA LEU A 8 10.37 -13.93 -12.93
C LEU A 8 11.75 -13.37 -12.55
N ILE A 9 12.63 -14.21 -12.04
CA ILE A 9 14.04 -13.86 -11.80
C ILE A 9 14.81 -14.21 -13.07
N THR A 10 15.09 -13.21 -13.90
CA THR A 10 15.96 -13.37 -15.06
C THR A 10 17.41 -13.11 -14.66
N VAL A 11 18.32 -14.00 -15.08
CA VAL A 11 19.76 -13.69 -15.17
C VAL A 11 19.94 -12.40 -16.00
N PRO A 12 20.90 -11.51 -15.66
CA PRO A 12 20.89 -10.13 -16.12
C PRO A 12 20.97 -10.06 -17.65
N SER A 13 19.85 -9.66 -18.25
CA SER A 13 19.74 -9.16 -19.62
C SER A 13 18.69 -8.04 -19.60
N SER A 14 19.16 -6.85 -19.26
CA SER A 14 18.57 -5.50 -19.45
C SER A 14 17.08 -5.38 -19.84
N SER A 15 16.15 -5.94 -19.09
CA SER A 15 14.72 -5.64 -19.23
C SER A 15 14.26 -4.57 -18.23
N PRO A 16 13.20 -3.78 -18.56
CA PRO A 16 12.72 -2.70 -17.71
C PRO A 16 12.21 -3.21 -16.35
N PRO A 17 12.24 -2.38 -15.30
CA PRO A 17 11.76 -2.76 -13.97
C PRO A 17 10.28 -3.14 -14.02
N THR A 18 9.98 -4.34 -13.53
CA THR A 18 8.62 -4.85 -13.32
C THR A 18 7.84 -3.88 -12.45
N ALA A 19 6.66 -3.46 -12.92
CA ALA A 19 5.82 -2.50 -12.23
C ALA A 19 5.43 -3.03 -10.84
N ALA A 20 5.69 -2.24 -9.80
CA ALA A 20 5.21 -2.50 -8.45
C ALA A 20 3.66 -2.47 -8.48
N LEU A 21 3.02 -3.37 -7.74
CA LEU A 21 1.55 -3.39 -7.66
C LEU A 21 1.03 -2.10 -7.03
N PRO A 22 -0.17 -1.66 -7.42
CA PRO A 22 -0.75 -0.46 -6.82
C PRO A 22 -1.05 -0.76 -5.35
N LEU A 23 -0.45 0.04 -4.48
CA LEU A 23 -0.93 0.17 -3.11
C LEU A 23 -2.20 1.03 -3.14
N TYR A 24 -3.07 0.90 -2.14
CA TYR A 24 -4.30 1.70 -2.09
C TYR A 24 -4.39 2.48 -0.78
N ALA A 25 -5.11 3.59 -0.84
CA ALA A 25 -5.65 4.26 0.34
C ALA A 25 -7.17 4.29 0.23
N THR A 26 -7.85 3.91 1.30
CA THR A 26 -9.32 3.90 1.34
C THR A 26 -9.79 4.94 2.34
N VAL A 27 -10.58 5.91 1.87
CA VAL A 27 -11.25 6.89 2.75
C VAL A 27 -12.69 6.42 2.95
N GLN A 28 -13.06 6.07 4.17
CA GLN A 28 -14.45 5.93 4.56
C GLN A 28 -14.95 7.29 5.06
N ILE A 29 -16.11 7.73 4.56
CA ILE A 29 -16.73 8.98 4.99
C ILE A 29 -18.20 8.77 5.26
N GLN A 30 -18.62 9.10 6.48
CA GLN A 30 -20.00 9.33 6.85
C GLN A 30 -20.27 10.83 6.75
N PHE A 31 -21.18 11.21 5.86
CA PHE A 31 -21.57 12.61 5.74
C PHE A 31 -22.51 13.02 6.87
N ASP A 32 -22.48 14.30 7.19
CA ASP A 32 -23.58 14.95 7.88
C ASP A 32 -24.73 15.25 6.90
N GLN A 33 -25.59 16.23 7.19
CA GLN A 33 -26.70 16.55 6.29
C GLN A 33 -26.29 17.35 5.04
N ASN A 34 -25.02 17.78 4.93
CA ASN A 34 -24.56 18.64 3.83
C ASN A 34 -23.35 18.05 3.06
N PRO A 35 -23.48 16.89 2.40
CA PRO A 35 -22.37 16.30 1.65
C PRO A 35 -21.74 17.22 0.62
N GLU A 36 -22.53 18.10 -0.01
CA GLU A 36 -22.04 19.05 -1.03
C GLU A 36 -21.00 20.05 -0.51
N ASP A 37 -20.89 20.23 0.80
CA ASP A 37 -19.88 21.15 1.36
C ASP A 37 -18.50 20.50 1.43
N ILE A 38 -18.44 19.18 1.34
CA ILE A 38 -17.22 18.41 1.55
C ILE A 38 -16.41 18.25 0.27
N GLY A 39 -15.12 18.53 0.38
CA GLY A 39 -14.10 18.22 -0.61
C GLY A 39 -12.95 17.43 0.02
N MET A 40 -12.31 16.57 -0.77
CA MET A 40 -11.19 15.74 -0.34
C MET A 40 -10.11 15.66 -1.41
N LYS A 41 -8.85 15.69 -1.00
CA LYS A 41 -7.69 15.67 -1.88
C LYS A 41 -6.55 14.85 -1.30
N LEU A 42 -5.92 14.03 -2.14
CA LEU A 42 -4.68 13.32 -1.82
C LEU A 42 -3.60 13.67 -2.85
N LYS A 43 -2.47 14.18 -2.37
CA LYS A 43 -1.37 14.67 -3.21
C LYS A 43 -0.03 14.20 -2.66
N ASN A 44 0.86 13.70 -3.50
CA ASN A 44 2.23 13.38 -3.10
C ASN A 44 2.93 14.67 -2.62
N ARG A 45 3.57 14.61 -1.45
CA ARG A 45 4.19 15.78 -0.81
C ARG A 45 5.40 16.28 -1.58
N LEU A 46 6.16 15.39 -2.20
CA LEU A 46 7.46 15.66 -2.79
C LEU A 46 7.32 16.28 -4.19
N ASP A 47 6.67 15.58 -5.11
CA ASP A 47 6.56 16.00 -6.52
C ASP A 47 5.27 16.77 -6.81
N GLY A 48 4.31 16.70 -5.89
CA GLY A 48 3.03 17.34 -6.02
C GLY A 48 2.02 16.64 -6.93
N THR A 49 2.26 15.39 -7.30
CA THR A 49 1.32 14.57 -8.08
C THR A 49 0.01 14.41 -7.31
N VAL A 50 -1.11 14.73 -7.96
CA VAL A 50 -2.46 14.59 -7.37
C VAL A 50 -2.98 13.20 -7.70
N LEU A 51 -3.21 12.39 -6.67
CA LEU A 51 -3.73 11.02 -6.79
C LEU A 51 -5.26 11.00 -6.71
N PHE A 52 -5.83 11.95 -5.96
CA PHE A 52 -7.27 12.06 -5.75
C PHE A 52 -7.65 13.53 -5.55
N ASP A 53 -8.73 13.95 -6.19
CA ASP A 53 -9.28 15.31 -6.07
C ASP A 53 -10.80 15.26 -6.28
N ARG A 54 -11.54 15.42 -5.18
CA ARG A 54 -12.97 15.66 -5.16
C ARG A 54 -13.16 17.05 -4.57
N PRO A 55 -13.34 18.10 -5.38
CA PRO A 55 -13.62 19.42 -4.85
C PRO A 55 -14.98 19.44 -4.12
N THR A 56 -15.23 20.49 -3.35
CA THR A 56 -16.58 20.75 -2.81
C THR A 56 -17.62 20.73 -3.94
N SER A 57 -18.87 20.39 -3.58
CA SER A 57 -19.99 20.10 -4.49
C SER A 57 -19.85 18.82 -5.34
N SER A 58 -18.79 18.02 -5.14
CA SER A 58 -18.67 16.71 -5.80
C SER A 58 -19.63 15.66 -5.24
N TYR A 59 -19.98 15.76 -3.96
CA TYR A 59 -20.91 14.86 -3.29
C TYR A 59 -22.31 15.47 -3.30
N GLY A 60 -23.30 14.70 -3.74
CA GLY A 60 -24.67 15.18 -3.86
C GLY A 60 -25.46 15.04 -2.56
N LYS A 61 -26.48 15.88 -2.38
CA LYS A 61 -27.46 15.85 -1.27
C LYS A 61 -28.06 14.47 -0.95
N SER A 62 -28.13 13.57 -1.94
CA SER A 62 -28.61 12.20 -1.72
C SER A 62 -27.75 11.39 -0.75
N LEU A 63 -26.53 11.83 -0.47
CA LEU A 63 -25.61 11.22 0.49
C LEU A 63 -25.77 11.78 1.91
N ALA A 64 -26.73 12.67 2.17
CA ALA A 64 -26.95 13.25 3.50
C ALA A 64 -27.18 12.14 4.54
N GLY A 65 -26.34 12.12 5.58
CA GLY A 65 -26.33 11.09 6.63
C GLY A 65 -25.86 9.70 6.17
N GLN A 66 -25.43 9.53 4.93
CA GLN A 66 -24.98 8.26 4.37
C GLN A 66 -23.46 8.08 4.54
N THR A 67 -23.03 6.83 4.47
CA THR A 67 -21.61 6.46 4.45
C THR A 67 -21.21 6.00 3.05
N THR A 68 -20.07 6.46 2.55
CA THR A 68 -19.43 5.96 1.34
C THR A 68 -17.95 5.69 1.59
N HIS A 69 -17.28 5.07 0.63
CA HIS A 69 -15.83 4.90 0.62
C HIS A 69 -15.24 5.29 -0.74
N GLU A 70 -14.02 5.79 -0.72
CA GLU A 70 -13.22 6.15 -1.90
C GLU A 70 -11.93 5.34 -1.86
N VAL A 71 -11.71 4.49 -2.86
CA VAL A 71 -10.49 3.66 -2.98
C VAL A 71 -9.55 4.32 -3.98
N ILE A 72 -8.37 4.72 -3.51
CA ILE A 72 -7.42 5.57 -4.25
C ILE A 72 -6.16 4.75 -4.53
N PRO A 73 -5.82 4.47 -5.80
CA PRO A 73 -4.56 3.81 -6.14
C PRO A 73 -3.38 4.76 -5.90
N ILE A 74 -2.35 4.24 -5.25
CA ILE A 74 -1.07 4.86 -4.97
C ILE A 74 -0.02 4.16 -5.81
N TYR A 75 0.51 4.89 -6.80
CA TYR A 75 1.58 4.39 -7.65
C TYR A 75 2.93 4.67 -6.99
N SER A 76 3.62 3.60 -6.58
CA SER A 76 5.00 3.71 -6.09
C SER A 76 5.94 4.06 -7.25
N THR A 77 6.54 5.25 -7.21
CA THR A 77 7.77 5.48 -7.96
C THR A 77 8.89 4.96 -7.07
N ASN A 78 9.62 3.91 -7.50
CA ASN A 78 10.67 3.17 -6.77
C ASN A 78 11.84 4.01 -6.18
N THR A 79 11.72 5.33 -6.06
CA THR A 79 12.82 6.25 -5.77
C THR A 79 12.46 7.46 -4.89
N GLY A 80 11.32 7.50 -4.18
CA GLY A 80 10.97 8.72 -3.44
C GLY A 80 10.03 8.54 -2.24
N ASP A 81 10.26 9.38 -1.23
CA ASP A 81 9.41 9.62 -0.06
C ASP A 81 7.91 9.41 -0.36
N GLN A 82 7.30 8.36 0.22
CA GLN A 82 5.87 8.02 0.11
C GLN A 82 5.04 8.81 1.12
N THR A 83 5.40 10.07 1.32
CA THR A 83 4.62 10.99 2.13
C THR A 83 3.58 11.67 1.25
N TYR A 84 2.33 11.56 1.66
CA TYR A 84 1.19 12.16 0.99
C TYR A 84 0.53 13.19 1.89
N ARG A 85 0.01 14.24 1.29
CA ARG A 85 -0.80 15.25 1.94
C ARG A 85 -2.27 14.93 1.67
N PHE A 86 -2.95 14.42 2.69
CA PHE A 86 -4.40 14.30 2.69
C PHE A 86 -5.01 15.62 3.15
N THR A 87 -6.06 16.09 2.49
CA THR A 87 -6.79 17.30 2.86
C THR A 87 -8.27 17.03 2.72
N ILE A 88 -9.03 17.33 3.78
CA ILE A 88 -10.47 17.43 3.75
C ILE A 88 -10.84 18.90 3.97
N GLU A 89 -11.81 19.39 3.21
CA GLU A 89 -12.30 20.76 3.28
C GLU A 89 -13.82 20.79 3.35
N ASP A 90 -14.33 21.83 4.00
CA ASP A 90 -15.75 22.07 4.17
C ASP A 90 -16.04 23.53 3.82
N ASN A 91 -16.96 23.75 2.87
CA ASN A 91 -17.23 25.06 2.31
C ASN A 91 -17.98 25.98 3.29
N ASN A 92 -18.81 25.42 4.17
CA ASN A 92 -19.61 26.16 5.16
C ASN A 92 -18.88 26.36 6.50
N LYS A 93 -17.70 25.73 6.65
CA LYS A 93 -16.75 25.85 7.75
C LYS A 93 -17.24 25.31 9.08
N ASP A 94 -18.17 24.37 9.06
CA ASP A 94 -18.68 23.66 10.23
C ASP A 94 -18.14 22.22 10.32
N GLY A 95 -17.44 21.77 9.30
CA GLY A 95 -16.87 20.42 9.25
C GLY A 95 -17.97 19.37 9.09
N LEU A 96 -17.71 18.14 9.53
CA LEU A 96 -18.68 17.04 9.40
C LEU A 96 -19.56 16.88 10.65
N CYS A 97 -19.44 17.74 11.66
CA CYS A 97 -20.20 17.58 12.90
C CYS A 97 -20.80 18.88 13.40
N CYS A 98 -22.09 18.80 13.67
CA CYS A 98 -22.66 18.63 15.00
C CYS A 98 -24.05 19.26 15.00
N SER A 99 -24.12 20.48 14.46
CA SER A 99 -25.38 21.22 14.30
C SER A 99 -26.16 20.76 13.08
N ASN A 100 -25.46 20.39 11.99
CA ASN A 100 -26.05 19.90 10.75
C ASN A 100 -25.99 18.37 10.63
N GLY A 101 -25.93 17.67 11.76
CA GLY A 101 -25.81 16.21 11.82
C GLY A 101 -24.44 15.75 12.28
N TYR A 102 -24.28 14.43 12.33
CA TYR A 102 -23.05 13.76 12.73
C TYR A 102 -22.48 12.99 11.55
N GLY A 103 -21.30 13.41 11.12
CA GLY A 103 -20.46 12.74 10.16
C GLY A 103 -19.04 12.61 10.69
N SER A 104 -18.25 11.80 9.99
CA SER A 104 -16.84 11.55 10.29
C SER A 104 -16.15 10.94 9.08
N TYR A 105 -14.84 10.98 9.08
CA TYR A 105 -14.03 10.28 8.09
C TYR A 105 -12.94 9.46 8.76
N GLU A 106 -12.55 8.38 8.10
CA GLU A 106 -11.47 7.48 8.49
C GLU A 106 -10.66 7.14 7.23
N LEU A 107 -9.34 7.09 7.37
CA LEU A 107 -8.44 6.77 6.27
C LEU A 107 -7.65 5.50 6.60
N TYR A 108 -7.65 4.55 5.66
CA TYR A 108 -6.96 3.26 5.76
C TYR A 108 -5.91 3.13 4.65
N ILE A 109 -4.90 2.28 4.90
CA ILE A 109 -3.96 1.84 3.88
C ILE A 109 -4.37 0.43 3.46
N GLY A 110 -4.69 0.24 2.19
CA GLY A 110 -5.35 -0.95 1.65
C GLY A 110 -6.53 -0.58 0.73
N ASP A 111 -6.99 -1.55 -0.06
CA ASP A 111 -8.22 -1.47 -0.85
C ASP A 111 -9.47 -1.85 -0.04
N ASP A 112 -9.28 -2.25 1.21
CA ASP A 112 -10.29 -2.49 2.21
C ASP A 112 -10.13 -1.55 3.43
N MET A 113 -11.01 -1.73 4.41
CA MET A 113 -11.01 -1.02 5.69
C MET A 113 -10.60 -1.95 6.82
N GLU A 114 -9.71 -2.92 6.55
CA GLU A 114 -9.23 -3.85 7.57
C GLU A 114 -8.21 -3.18 8.51
N GLY A 115 -8.32 -3.49 9.80
CA GLY A 115 -7.39 -3.00 10.82
C GLY A 115 -7.80 -1.66 11.47
N GLN A 116 -6.81 -0.89 11.91
CA GLN A 116 -7.03 0.42 12.52
C GLN A 116 -6.84 1.51 11.47
N PRO A 117 -7.71 2.55 11.46
CA PRO A 117 -7.52 3.67 10.55
C PRO A 117 -6.20 4.38 10.89
N LEU A 118 -5.51 4.83 9.83
CA LEU A 118 -4.30 5.63 9.94
C LEU A 118 -4.59 6.99 10.59
N LEU A 119 -5.77 7.55 10.29
CA LEU A 119 -6.29 8.76 10.88
C LEU A 119 -7.81 8.81 10.80
N SER A 120 -8.42 9.58 11.68
CA SER A 120 -9.85 9.83 11.70
C SER A 120 -10.15 11.25 12.17
N GLY A 121 -11.31 11.77 11.78
CA GLY A 121 -11.73 13.12 12.14
C GLY A 121 -13.20 13.39 11.88
N SER A 122 -13.69 14.51 12.40
CA SER A 122 -15.07 14.97 12.19
C SER A 122 -15.21 16.48 12.40
N ILE A 123 -14.51 17.05 13.40
CA ILE A 123 -14.59 18.45 13.76
C ILE A 123 -13.42 19.21 13.16
N PHE A 124 -13.70 20.05 12.18
CA PHE A 124 -12.76 21.02 11.61
C PHE A 124 -13.56 22.23 11.13
N ASN A 125 -12.90 23.39 10.96
CA ASN A 125 -13.57 24.56 10.40
C ASN A 125 -13.63 24.40 8.87
N SER A 126 -12.89 25.23 8.13
CA SER A 126 -12.90 25.17 6.66
C SER A 126 -12.10 24.00 6.07
N LYS A 127 -11.11 23.47 6.80
CA LYS A 127 -10.25 22.38 6.33
C LYS A 127 -9.41 21.75 7.43
N GLU A 128 -8.99 20.52 7.18
CA GLU A 128 -7.98 19.79 7.93
C GLU A 128 -6.95 19.19 6.96
N THR A 129 -5.70 19.01 7.41
CA THR A 129 -4.63 18.49 6.57
C THR A 129 -3.73 17.58 7.39
N TRP A 130 -3.44 16.41 6.81
CA TRP A 130 -2.54 15.42 7.39
C TRP A 130 -1.41 15.08 6.42
N LEU A 131 -0.22 14.84 6.98
CA LEU A 131 0.85 14.15 6.28
C LEU A 131 0.77 12.68 6.66
N ILE A 132 0.59 11.83 5.66
CA ILE A 132 0.53 10.38 5.82
C ILE A 132 1.76 9.77 5.19
N GLU A 133 2.43 8.89 5.92
CA GLU A 133 3.49 8.05 5.37
C GLU A 133 2.88 6.72 5.00
N VAL A 134 2.97 6.38 3.72
CA VAL A 134 2.45 5.12 3.22
C VAL A 134 3.61 4.11 3.26
N PRO A 135 3.54 3.06 4.08
CA PRO A 135 4.64 2.11 4.21
C PRO A 135 4.90 1.45 2.87
N PHE A 136 6.17 1.46 2.44
CA PHE A 136 6.59 0.67 1.30
C PHE A 136 6.49 -0.83 1.64
N SER A 137 5.75 -1.61 0.86
CA SER A 137 6.21 -2.95 0.52
C SER A 137 7.17 -2.79 -0.66
N SER A 138 8.48 -2.82 -0.39
CA SER A 138 9.40 -3.02 -1.50
C SER A 138 9.09 -4.41 -2.11
N PRO A 139 8.99 -4.54 -3.46
CA PRO A 139 8.91 -5.85 -4.07
C PRO A 139 10.06 -6.71 -3.51
N PRO A 140 9.82 -7.99 -3.14
CA PRO A 140 10.87 -8.85 -2.65
C PRO A 140 11.99 -8.90 -3.71
N THR A 141 13.16 -8.39 -3.37
CA THR A 141 14.27 -8.30 -4.31
C THR A 141 15.10 -9.57 -4.19
N ALA A 142 15.14 -10.36 -5.26
CA ALA A 142 15.99 -11.53 -5.35
C ALA A 142 17.27 -11.21 -6.12
N THR A 143 18.42 -11.51 -5.53
CA THR A 143 19.74 -11.38 -6.19
C THR A 143 20.42 -12.74 -6.27
N LEU A 144 20.96 -13.07 -7.44
CA LEU A 144 21.76 -14.29 -7.62
C LEU A 144 23.24 -13.98 -7.45
N GLN A 145 23.94 -14.79 -6.66
CA GLN A 145 25.38 -14.70 -6.44
C GLN A 145 26.00 -16.08 -6.57
N SER A 146 27.10 -16.20 -7.32
CA SER A 146 27.92 -17.42 -7.35
C SER A 146 29.07 -17.30 -6.35
N GLN A 147 29.20 -18.26 -5.44
CA GLN A 147 30.33 -18.35 -4.51
C GLN A 147 30.81 -19.80 -4.48
N ASP A 148 32.09 -20.04 -4.77
CA ASP A 148 32.74 -21.37 -4.72
C ASP A 148 32.01 -22.49 -5.50
N GLY A 149 31.37 -22.14 -6.63
CA GLY A 149 30.65 -23.10 -7.49
C GLY A 149 29.20 -23.39 -7.05
N ASP A 150 28.73 -22.75 -5.99
CA ASP A 150 27.32 -22.75 -5.57
C ASP A 150 26.64 -21.44 -6.01
N ILE A 151 25.39 -21.52 -6.46
CA ILE A 151 24.56 -20.35 -6.77
C ILE A 151 23.63 -20.11 -5.58
N TYR A 152 23.65 -18.91 -5.04
CA TYR A 152 22.73 -18.49 -3.98
C TYR A 152 21.79 -17.43 -4.49
N ALA A 153 20.49 -17.60 -4.24
CA ALA A 153 19.52 -16.52 -4.32
C ALA A 153 19.41 -15.86 -2.94
N THR A 154 19.65 -14.56 -2.83
CA THR A 154 19.30 -13.79 -1.64
C THR A 154 18.02 -13.03 -1.92
N VAL A 155 16.95 -13.39 -1.22
CA VAL A 155 15.66 -12.69 -1.26
C VAL A 155 15.61 -11.72 -0.09
N GLN A 156 15.55 -10.42 -0.39
CA GLN A 156 15.32 -9.37 0.59
C GLN A 156 13.84 -9.02 0.62
N ILE A 157 13.26 -9.03 1.82
CA ILE A 157 11.83 -8.77 2.05
C ILE A 157 11.73 -7.65 3.07
N GLN A 158 10.90 -6.66 2.79
CA GLN A 158 10.46 -5.70 3.78
C GLN A 158 9.03 -6.02 4.14
N PHE A 159 8.79 -6.38 5.40
CA PHE A 159 7.46 -6.72 5.87
C PHE A 159 6.66 -5.45 6.16
N ASP A 160 5.39 -5.50 5.80
CA ASP A 160 4.37 -4.57 6.26
C ASP A 160 4.01 -4.86 7.73
N GLN A 161 2.84 -4.40 8.20
CA GLN A 161 2.38 -4.64 9.56
C GLN A 161 1.79 -6.05 9.77
N ASN A 162 1.58 -6.81 8.69
CA ASN A 162 0.89 -8.11 8.70
C ASN A 162 1.76 -9.21 8.03
N PRO A 163 2.99 -9.45 8.53
CA PRO A 163 3.94 -10.40 7.91
C PRO A 163 3.38 -11.82 7.76
N GLU A 164 2.42 -12.23 8.59
CA GLU A 164 1.76 -13.54 8.53
C GLU A 164 0.95 -13.78 7.25
N THR A 165 0.64 -12.73 6.48
CA THR A 165 -0.07 -12.86 5.21
C THR A 165 0.87 -13.16 4.04
N ILE A 166 2.18 -13.03 4.25
CA ILE A 166 3.19 -13.17 3.20
C ILE A 166 3.66 -14.61 3.11
N GLY A 167 3.63 -15.15 1.89
CA GLY A 167 4.29 -16.38 1.49
C GLY A 167 5.29 -16.11 0.36
N ILE A 168 6.37 -16.87 0.29
CA ILE A 168 7.39 -16.75 -0.74
C ILE A 168 7.74 -18.12 -1.27
N ARG A 169 7.65 -18.26 -2.58
CA ARG A 169 8.02 -19.47 -3.30
C ARG A 169 8.96 -19.12 -4.43
N LEU A 170 10.07 -19.84 -4.50
CA LEU A 170 11.07 -19.75 -5.55
C LEU A 170 11.07 -21.08 -6.29
N GLU A 171 10.87 -21.03 -7.60
CA GLU A 171 10.86 -22.21 -8.45
C GLU A 171 11.83 -22.05 -9.62
N ASN A 172 12.39 -23.17 -10.06
CA ASN A 172 13.08 -23.24 -11.33
C ASN A 172 12.06 -23.18 -12.47
N ASN A 173 12.17 -22.18 -13.34
CA ASN A 173 11.24 -21.95 -14.43
C ASN A 173 11.30 -23.01 -15.55
N LEU A 174 12.35 -23.84 -15.60
CA LEU A 174 12.51 -24.89 -16.62
C LEU A 174 11.78 -26.19 -16.25
N ASP A 175 11.79 -26.56 -14.97
CA ASP A 175 11.29 -27.85 -14.50
C ASP A 175 10.24 -27.73 -13.37
N GLY A 176 9.92 -26.52 -12.93
CA GLY A 176 8.95 -26.24 -11.86
C GLY A 176 9.42 -26.65 -10.47
N THR A 177 10.70 -27.03 -10.32
CA THR A 177 11.21 -27.49 -9.03
C THR A 177 11.23 -26.33 -8.05
N ALA A 178 10.50 -26.46 -6.93
CA ALA A 178 10.57 -25.52 -5.83
C ALA A 178 11.96 -25.58 -5.18
N LEU A 179 12.71 -24.49 -5.30
CA LEU A 179 14.01 -24.29 -4.68
C LEU A 179 13.86 -23.73 -3.26
N PHE A 180 12.77 -23.02 -3.00
CA PHE A 180 12.40 -22.51 -1.69
C PHE A 180 10.88 -22.32 -1.64
N ASP A 181 10.25 -22.70 -0.54
CA ASP A 181 8.84 -22.46 -0.31
C ASP A 181 8.61 -22.14 1.16
N ARG A 182 8.12 -20.95 1.41
CA ARG A 182 7.60 -20.50 2.70
C ARG A 182 6.16 -20.08 2.49
N PRO A 183 5.18 -20.89 2.89
CA PRO A 183 3.78 -20.51 2.73
C PRO A 183 3.44 -19.29 3.61
N THR A 184 2.25 -18.73 3.37
CA THR A 184 1.66 -17.76 4.29
C THR A 184 1.71 -18.26 5.74
N SER A 185 1.78 -17.34 6.69
CA SER A 185 1.95 -17.58 8.13
C SER A 185 3.34 -18.10 8.54
N SER A 186 4.29 -18.24 7.61
CA SER A 186 5.68 -18.57 7.92
C SER A 186 6.44 -17.43 8.61
N TYR A 187 5.95 -16.19 8.48
CA TYR A 187 6.56 -14.99 9.06
C TYR A 187 5.66 -14.47 10.17
N GLY A 188 6.18 -14.45 11.40
CA GLY A 188 5.39 -14.02 12.57
C GLY A 188 5.31 -12.50 12.70
N LYS A 189 4.29 -12.03 13.43
CA LYS A 189 4.03 -10.61 13.76
C LYS A 189 5.23 -9.83 14.28
N SER A 190 6.20 -10.51 14.90
CA SER A 190 7.44 -9.88 15.37
C SER A 190 8.31 -9.32 14.26
N LEU A 191 8.03 -9.64 12.99
CA LEU A 191 8.71 -9.12 11.82
C LEU A 191 8.04 -7.88 11.23
N ALA A 192 6.92 -7.41 11.80
CA ALA A 192 6.21 -6.22 11.33
C ALA A 192 7.15 -5.01 11.21
N GLY A 193 7.16 -4.39 10.02
CA GLY A 193 8.02 -3.24 9.71
C GLY A 193 9.54 -3.55 9.61
N GLN A 194 9.94 -4.82 9.66
CA GLN A 194 11.35 -5.21 9.57
C GLN A 194 11.75 -5.63 8.15
N THR A 195 13.05 -5.51 7.86
CA THR A 195 13.67 -6.12 6.68
C THR A 195 14.32 -7.46 7.03
N ARG A 196 14.14 -8.47 6.19
CA ARG A 196 14.83 -9.76 6.29
C ARG A 196 15.47 -10.17 4.97
N ASN A 197 16.69 -10.64 5.06
CA ASN A 197 17.41 -11.28 3.97
C ASN A 197 17.33 -12.80 4.17
N THR A 198 16.80 -13.51 3.19
CA THR A 198 16.77 -14.97 3.16
C THR A 198 17.70 -15.46 2.07
N ARG A 199 18.75 -16.20 2.44
CA ARG A 199 19.68 -16.83 1.50
C ARG A 199 19.18 -18.24 1.18
N VAL A 200 18.98 -18.53 -0.09
CA VAL A 200 18.53 -19.81 -0.63
C VAL A 200 19.65 -20.38 -1.49
N LEU A 201 20.05 -21.63 -1.19
CA LEU A 201 21.02 -22.40 -1.94
C LEU A 201 20.36 -23.03 -3.17
N GLN A 202 20.83 -22.70 -4.38
CA GLN A 202 20.67 -23.56 -5.55
C GLN A 202 21.96 -24.40 -5.64
N GLY A 203 21.83 -25.71 -5.44
CA GLY A 203 22.98 -26.61 -5.24
C GLY A 203 24.08 -26.54 -6.31
N LYS A 204 25.23 -27.14 -5.98
CA LYS A 204 26.47 -27.19 -6.78
C LYS A 204 26.28 -27.21 -8.29
N GLN A 205 27.00 -26.30 -8.96
CA GLN A 205 27.34 -26.46 -10.36
C GLN A 205 28.14 -27.77 -10.51
N LEU A 206 27.55 -28.80 -11.13
CA LEU A 206 28.29 -29.97 -11.58
C LEU A 206 29.27 -29.50 -12.66
N MET A 207 30.53 -29.27 -12.27
CA MET A 207 31.63 -29.07 -13.21
C MET A 207 31.68 -30.27 -14.17
N LYS A 208 31.56 -30.01 -15.47
CA LYS A 208 32.07 -30.89 -16.52
C LYS A 208 33.37 -30.30 -17.04
#